data_AF-A0YD00-F1
#
_entry.id   AF-A0YD00-F1
#
_cell.length_a   1.000
_cell.length_b   1.000
_cell.length_c   1.000
_cell.angle_alpha   90.00
_cell.angle_beta   90.00
_cell.angle_gamma   90.00
#
_symmetry.space_group_name_H-M   'P 1'
#
loop_
_entity.id
_entity.type
_entity.pdbx_description
1 polymer ?
#
loop_
_entity_poly.entity_id
_entity_poly.type
_entity_poly.pdbx_seq_one_letter_code
_entity_poly.pdbx_strand_id
1 'polypeptide(L)'
;MELLAEEMLDGMDWDWIYRNWLGAVERFGFDPREDVFRKIEVFAPGSRGGRDRQITWWPVRDLQGVQIETQRRLVSLPNARYAAHTDYQQNKGTNDTAEQLVATSQEPELLAAILLSASLFTRCSSYRIQYPHENWPIYKAAKGLQRIIDEVLQEKGISLYWAPTCTDLLPEVSCDRDYKIEELTSLVRYLAEEHVASFASFRILIVDFLDRPTPFLKRAIEAEHERLAQEKIEQEAWQENLKREKKLRMQKEALEHAARKKQHPRCDQWAAITPMDLEKLVWSTPVSQLAKEFGVSGPAVKKKCKAMRVETPRPGFWRRVSSGKMPHPQGVSPNPCAAVLASQPKGNLSFVADHLDSQITKKE
;
A
#
# COMPACT_ATOMS: atom_id res chain seq x y z
N MET A 1 43.14 10.71 -31.26
CA MET A 1 41.73 10.96 -30.87
C MET A 1 40.97 11.72 -31.94
N GLU A 2 41.48 12.82 -32.52
CA GLU A 2 40.84 13.53 -33.65
C GLU A 2 40.68 12.60 -34.87
N LEU A 3 41.79 12.09 -35.39
CA LEU A 3 41.83 11.22 -36.58
C LEU A 3 40.97 9.96 -36.43
N LEU A 4 40.96 9.37 -35.23
CA LEU A 4 40.14 8.20 -34.93
C LEU A 4 38.64 8.55 -34.96
N ALA A 5 38.25 9.76 -34.53
CA ALA A 5 36.86 10.18 -34.58
C ALA A 5 36.41 10.49 -36.01
N GLU A 6 37.29 11.10 -36.82
CA GLU A 6 37.06 11.34 -38.24
C GLU A 6 36.90 10.03 -39.01
N GLU A 7 37.76 9.04 -38.74
CA GLU A 7 37.66 7.70 -39.34
C GLU A 7 36.33 7.00 -38.97
N MET A 8 35.88 7.11 -37.73
CA MET A 8 34.60 6.52 -37.30
C MET A 8 33.39 7.20 -37.94
N LEU A 9 33.49 8.49 -38.28
CA LEU A 9 32.42 9.27 -38.91
C LEU A 9 32.46 9.20 -40.44
N ASP A 10 33.51 8.61 -41.01
CA ASP A 10 33.69 8.56 -42.46
C ASP A 10 32.51 7.86 -43.14
N GLY A 11 31.95 8.51 -44.16
CA GLY A 11 30.76 8.04 -44.87
C GLY A 11 29.44 8.09 -44.09
N MET A 12 29.40 8.66 -42.88
CA MET A 12 28.15 8.86 -42.13
C MET A 12 27.53 10.22 -42.47
N ASP A 13 26.53 10.21 -43.35
CA ASP A 13 25.62 11.33 -43.58
C ASP A 13 24.25 11.09 -42.91
N TRP A 14 23.37 12.11 -42.97
CA TRP A 14 22.03 12.01 -42.38
C TRP A 14 21.21 10.86 -42.97
N ASP A 15 21.26 10.66 -44.28
CA ASP A 15 20.49 9.59 -44.94
C ASP A 15 20.92 8.21 -44.43
N TRP A 16 22.22 7.98 -44.27
CA TRP A 16 22.74 6.75 -43.70
C TRP A 16 22.31 6.56 -42.23
N ILE A 17 22.37 7.62 -41.42
CA ILE A 17 21.98 7.59 -40.00
C ILE A 17 20.49 7.27 -39.89
N TYR A 18 19.65 7.99 -40.63
CA TYR A 18 18.20 7.80 -40.64
C TYR A 18 17.82 6.40 -41.11
N ARG A 19 18.44 5.87 -42.17
CA ARG A 19 18.17 4.49 -42.63
C ARG A 19 18.53 3.44 -41.60
N ASN A 20 19.63 3.61 -40.86
CA ASN A 20 20.00 2.66 -39.80
C ASN A 20 19.08 2.76 -38.59
N TRP A 21 18.63 3.97 -38.25
CA TRP A 21 17.64 4.17 -37.19
C TRP A 21 16.29 3.58 -37.59
N LEU A 22 15.78 3.92 -38.79
CA LEU A 22 14.50 3.46 -39.31
C LEU A 22 14.47 1.93 -39.42
N GLY A 23 15.49 1.35 -40.04
CA GLY A 23 15.61 -0.10 -40.16
C GLY A 23 15.77 -0.84 -38.83
N ALA A 24 16.19 -0.16 -37.75
CA ALA A 24 16.20 -0.72 -36.41
C ALA A 24 14.82 -0.66 -35.76
N VAL A 25 14.11 0.47 -35.84
CA VAL A 25 12.76 0.59 -35.26
C VAL A 25 11.73 -0.31 -35.97
N GLU A 26 11.80 -0.42 -37.30
CA GLU A 26 10.88 -1.24 -38.10
C GLU A 26 10.95 -2.74 -37.77
N ARG A 27 12.09 -3.24 -37.23
CA ARG A 27 12.22 -4.65 -36.81
C ARG A 27 11.29 -5.02 -35.67
N PHE A 28 10.86 -4.05 -34.89
CA PHE A 28 9.88 -4.23 -33.81
C PHE A 28 8.45 -4.01 -34.28
N GLY A 29 8.23 -3.77 -35.58
CA GLY A 29 6.92 -3.38 -36.12
C GLY A 29 6.48 -1.99 -35.67
N PHE A 30 7.42 -1.13 -35.26
CA PHE A 30 7.16 0.23 -34.83
C PHE A 30 7.10 1.18 -36.03
N ASP A 31 5.97 1.86 -36.21
CA ASP A 31 5.80 2.94 -37.18
C ASP A 31 5.90 4.30 -36.46
N PRO A 32 6.98 5.09 -36.67
CA PRO A 32 7.14 6.39 -36.03
C PRO A 32 6.00 7.38 -36.27
N ARG A 33 5.21 7.21 -37.35
CA ARG A 33 4.09 8.10 -37.68
C ARG A 33 2.84 7.81 -36.86
N GLU A 34 2.59 6.53 -36.57
CA GLU A 34 1.37 6.06 -35.92
C GLU A 34 1.59 5.71 -34.45
N ASP A 35 2.76 5.16 -34.11
CA ASP A 35 3.03 4.64 -32.78
C ASP A 35 3.55 5.68 -31.80
N VAL A 36 4.02 6.84 -32.25
CA VAL A 36 4.54 7.88 -31.34
C VAL A 36 3.39 8.64 -30.65
N PHE A 37 2.34 8.94 -31.40
CA PHE A 37 1.30 9.88 -31.02
C PHE A 37 -0.05 9.22 -30.83
N ARG A 38 -0.83 9.70 -29.86
CA ARG A 38 -2.24 9.34 -29.73
C ARG A 38 -3.07 10.55 -29.33
N LYS A 39 -4.20 10.74 -30.00
CA LYS A 39 -5.15 11.79 -29.65
C LYS A 39 -6.12 11.28 -28.59
N ILE A 40 -6.35 12.07 -27.56
CA ILE A 40 -7.32 11.77 -26.51
C ILE A 40 -8.17 12.99 -26.25
N GLU A 41 -9.47 12.77 -26.10
CA GLU A 41 -10.43 13.81 -25.74
C GLU A 41 -10.76 13.72 -24.26
N VAL A 42 -10.88 14.87 -23.60
CA VAL A 42 -11.29 14.96 -22.20
C VAL A 42 -12.30 16.10 -22.04
N PHE A 43 -13.34 15.88 -21.25
CA PHE A 43 -14.35 16.89 -21.00
C PHE A 43 -13.89 17.86 -19.90
N ALA A 44 -13.89 19.17 -20.20
CA ALA A 44 -13.47 20.23 -19.27
C ALA A 44 -14.59 21.25 -19.07
N PRO A 45 -15.49 21.05 -18.08
CA PRO A 45 -16.63 21.94 -17.87
C PRO A 45 -16.18 23.37 -17.55
N GLY A 46 -16.85 24.37 -18.14
CA GLY A 46 -16.67 25.77 -17.75
C GLY A 46 -15.48 26.51 -18.36
N SER A 47 -14.80 25.92 -19.35
CA SER A 47 -13.77 26.61 -20.14
C SER A 47 -14.39 27.63 -21.12
N ARG A 48 -14.94 28.73 -20.60
CA ARG A 48 -15.40 29.87 -21.41
C ARG A 48 -14.20 30.46 -22.18
N GLY A 49 -14.00 29.99 -23.41
CA GLY A 49 -12.89 30.40 -24.28
C GLY A 49 -12.10 29.26 -24.92
N GLY A 50 -12.41 27.99 -24.60
CA GLY A 50 -11.62 26.83 -25.06
C GLY A 50 -10.29 26.74 -24.30
N ARG A 51 -9.94 25.55 -23.83
CA ARG A 51 -8.59 25.30 -23.30
C ARG A 51 -7.69 24.93 -24.45
N ASP A 52 -6.46 25.46 -24.43
CA ASP A 52 -5.43 25.01 -25.35
C ASP A 52 -5.19 23.51 -25.18
N ARG A 53 -4.98 22.82 -26.31
CA ARG A 53 -4.56 21.42 -26.31
C ARG A 53 -3.32 21.24 -25.43
N GLN A 54 -3.28 20.13 -24.70
CA GLN A 54 -2.09 19.78 -23.90
C GLN A 54 -1.33 18.64 -24.55
N ILE A 55 -0.02 18.72 -24.50
CA ILE A 55 0.88 17.68 -24.97
C ILE A 55 1.55 17.06 -23.75
N THR A 56 1.45 15.75 -23.62
CA THR A 56 1.86 15.04 -22.40
C THR A 56 2.24 13.60 -22.71
N TRP A 57 2.92 12.92 -21.78
CA TRP A 57 3.27 11.50 -21.87
C TRP A 57 2.47 10.67 -20.89
N TRP A 58 1.71 9.68 -21.36
CA TRP A 58 1.02 8.73 -20.47
C TRP A 58 1.48 7.29 -20.71
N PRO A 59 1.51 6.45 -19.65
CA PRO A 59 1.87 5.05 -19.76
C PRO A 59 0.83 4.27 -20.57
N VAL A 60 1.29 3.50 -21.55
CA VAL A 60 0.44 2.69 -22.47
C VAL A 60 -0.43 1.71 -21.68
N ARG A 61 0.14 1.07 -20.65
CA ARG A 61 -0.51 0.04 -19.83
C ARG A 61 -1.75 0.53 -19.05
N ASP A 62 -1.85 1.82 -18.79
CA ASP A 62 -2.90 2.41 -17.95
C ASP A 62 -3.49 3.69 -18.57
N LEU A 63 -3.51 3.79 -19.90
CA LEU A 63 -4.04 4.99 -20.58
C LEU A 63 -5.46 5.33 -20.14
N GLN A 64 -6.31 4.32 -19.94
CA GLN A 64 -7.69 4.51 -19.52
C GLN A 64 -7.78 5.01 -18.07
N GLY A 65 -7.00 4.44 -17.14
CA GLY A 65 -6.97 4.90 -15.75
C GLY A 65 -6.49 6.34 -15.64
N VAL A 66 -5.44 6.69 -16.38
CA VAL A 66 -4.91 8.07 -16.42
C VAL A 66 -5.90 9.05 -17.07
N GLN A 67 -6.61 8.64 -18.13
CA GLN A 67 -7.69 9.45 -18.73
C GLN A 67 -8.81 9.71 -17.73
N ILE A 68 -9.24 8.67 -17.00
CA ILE A 68 -10.29 8.77 -15.96
C ILE A 68 -9.84 9.70 -14.83
N GLU A 69 -8.60 9.59 -14.37
CA GLU A 69 -8.08 10.44 -13.30
C GLU A 69 -7.96 11.91 -13.75
N THR A 70 -7.53 12.12 -14.99
CA THR A 70 -7.53 13.45 -15.62
C THR A 70 -8.94 14.04 -15.69
N GLN A 71 -9.91 13.21 -16.08
CA GLN A 71 -11.32 13.60 -16.13
C GLN A 71 -11.88 13.95 -14.75
N ARG A 72 -11.57 13.15 -13.72
CA ARG A 72 -11.94 13.42 -12.31
C ARG A 72 -11.33 14.73 -11.81
N ARG A 73 -10.06 14.98 -12.13
CA ARG A 73 -9.36 16.22 -11.76
C ARG A 73 -9.99 17.44 -12.42
N LEU A 74 -10.41 17.34 -13.67
CA LEU A 74 -11.10 18.44 -14.38
C LEU A 74 -12.51 18.69 -13.84
N VAL A 75 -13.22 17.66 -13.41
CA VAL A 75 -14.54 17.82 -12.78
C VAL A 75 -14.40 18.47 -11.41
N SER A 76 -13.43 18.05 -10.60
CA SER A 76 -13.20 18.60 -9.26
C SER A 76 -12.55 20.00 -9.29
N LEU A 77 -11.66 20.24 -10.26
CA LEU A 77 -10.94 21.50 -10.46
C LEU A 77 -11.10 21.98 -11.92
N PRO A 78 -12.25 22.58 -12.28
CA PRO A 78 -12.56 23.02 -13.64
C PRO A 78 -11.60 24.04 -14.24
N ASN A 79 -10.74 24.66 -13.43
CA ASN A 79 -9.75 25.66 -13.84
C ASN A 79 -8.29 25.16 -13.77
N ALA A 80 -8.06 23.86 -13.52
CA ALA A 80 -6.71 23.29 -13.44
C ALA A 80 -5.95 23.43 -14.77
N ARG A 81 -4.90 24.26 -14.82
CA ARG A 81 -4.15 24.57 -16.04
C ARG A 81 -3.37 23.40 -16.63
N TYR A 82 -2.90 22.46 -15.82
CA TYR A 82 -2.09 21.30 -16.24
C TYR A 82 -2.77 19.99 -15.86
N ALA A 83 -4.07 19.88 -16.11
CA ALA A 83 -4.85 18.75 -15.63
C ALA A 83 -4.39 17.42 -16.23
N ALA A 84 -3.90 17.42 -17.47
CA ALA A 84 -3.39 16.23 -18.16
C ALA A 84 -1.96 15.86 -17.73
N HIS A 85 -1.23 16.78 -17.09
CA HIS A 85 0.06 16.49 -16.48
C HIS A 85 -0.18 15.85 -15.11
N THR A 86 -0.28 14.53 -15.13
CA THR A 86 -0.36 13.68 -13.94
C THR A 86 1.01 13.50 -13.29
N ASP A 87 1.06 12.91 -12.09
CA ASP A 87 2.29 12.76 -11.28
C ASP A 87 3.38 11.86 -11.91
N TYR A 88 3.13 11.27 -13.08
CA TYR A 88 4.10 10.46 -13.83
C TYR A 88 5.20 11.34 -14.46
N GLN A 89 6.21 11.70 -13.67
CA GLN A 89 7.57 12.03 -14.12
C GLN A 89 7.71 13.03 -15.30
N GLN A 90 6.88 14.08 -15.34
CA GLN A 90 7.04 15.11 -16.37
C GLN A 90 7.90 16.24 -15.86
N ASN A 91 9.11 16.35 -16.41
CA ASN A 91 9.92 17.54 -16.29
C ASN A 91 9.77 18.42 -17.55
N LYS A 92 10.23 19.66 -17.44
CA LYS A 92 10.11 20.64 -18.53
C LYS A 92 10.72 20.14 -19.85
N GLY A 93 11.87 19.46 -19.81
CA GLY A 93 12.54 18.95 -21.01
C GLY A 93 11.73 17.91 -21.77
N THR A 94 11.10 17.00 -21.04
CA THR A 94 10.23 15.96 -21.61
C THR A 94 9.02 16.59 -22.31
N ASN A 95 8.48 17.69 -21.77
CA ASN A 95 7.38 18.44 -22.38
C ASN A 95 7.85 19.24 -23.61
N ASP A 96 8.93 20.01 -23.48
CA ASP A 96 9.49 20.81 -24.58
C ASP A 96 9.81 19.91 -25.79
N THR A 97 10.36 18.71 -25.55
CA THR A 97 10.63 17.73 -26.61
C THR A 97 9.34 17.18 -27.22
N ALA A 98 8.34 16.85 -26.40
CA ALA A 98 7.05 16.36 -26.90
C ALA A 98 6.38 17.40 -27.81
N GLU A 99 6.48 18.69 -27.48
CA GLU A 99 6.00 19.77 -28.34
C GLU A 99 6.70 19.78 -29.70
N GLN A 100 8.04 19.63 -29.73
CA GLN A 100 8.80 19.54 -30.98
C GLN A 100 8.42 18.31 -31.80
N LEU A 101 8.27 17.15 -31.16
CA LEU A 101 7.86 15.91 -31.82
C LEU A 101 6.44 16.04 -32.42
N VAL A 102 5.49 16.62 -31.69
CA VAL A 102 4.14 16.87 -32.22
C VAL A 102 4.17 17.85 -33.39
N ALA A 103 4.97 18.92 -33.29
CA ALA A 103 5.12 19.92 -34.36
C ALA A 103 5.69 19.31 -35.66
N THR A 104 6.49 18.25 -35.54
CA THR A 104 7.12 17.53 -36.66
C THR A 104 6.48 16.18 -36.97
N SER A 105 5.29 15.90 -36.41
CA SER A 105 4.63 14.58 -36.50
C SER A 105 4.37 14.07 -37.93
N GLN A 106 4.37 14.94 -38.94
CA GLN A 106 4.19 14.57 -40.35
C GLN A 106 5.51 14.24 -41.07
N GLU A 107 6.65 14.49 -40.43
CA GLU A 107 7.99 14.34 -41.00
C GLU A 107 8.80 13.32 -40.17
N PRO A 108 8.75 12.01 -40.51
CA PRO A 108 9.38 10.97 -39.70
C PRO A 108 10.90 11.11 -39.60
N GLU A 109 11.55 11.74 -40.59
CA GLU A 109 12.97 12.08 -40.54
C GLU A 109 13.26 13.11 -39.43
N LEU A 110 12.46 14.18 -39.35
CA LEU A 110 12.61 15.19 -38.30
C LEU A 110 12.32 14.62 -36.92
N LEU A 111 11.33 13.73 -36.84
CA LEU A 111 11.03 13.00 -35.61
C LEU A 111 12.25 12.19 -35.16
N ALA A 112 12.86 11.41 -36.06
CA ALA A 112 14.08 10.65 -35.76
C ALA A 112 15.24 11.56 -35.35
N ALA A 113 15.42 12.69 -36.04
CA ALA A 113 16.46 13.66 -35.76
C ALA A 113 16.30 14.28 -34.36
N ILE A 114 15.08 14.68 -33.97
CA ILE A 114 14.79 15.20 -32.63
C ILE A 114 15.10 14.16 -31.57
N LEU A 115 14.63 12.92 -31.74
CA LEU A 115 14.86 11.86 -30.75
C LEU A 115 16.36 11.55 -30.60
N LEU A 116 17.08 11.40 -31.72
CA LEU A 116 18.52 11.12 -31.70
C LEU A 116 19.32 12.29 -31.12
N SER A 117 19.03 13.52 -31.54
CA SER A 117 19.68 14.73 -31.02
C SER A 117 19.49 14.82 -29.51
N ALA A 118 18.27 14.61 -29.02
CA ALA A 118 17.98 14.66 -27.59
C ALA A 118 18.68 13.54 -26.81
N SER A 119 18.66 12.30 -27.34
CA SER A 119 19.29 11.14 -26.71
C SER A 119 20.81 11.27 -26.63
N LEU A 120 21.42 11.90 -27.64
CA LEU A 120 22.84 12.20 -27.64
C LEU A 120 23.15 13.42 -26.76
N PHE A 121 22.29 14.45 -26.75
CA PHE A 121 22.48 15.63 -25.93
C PHE A 121 22.53 15.27 -24.44
N THR A 122 21.58 14.46 -23.96
CA THR A 122 21.50 14.04 -22.54
C THR A 122 22.78 13.37 -22.07
N ARG A 123 23.52 12.70 -22.96
CA ARG A 123 24.71 11.90 -22.63
C ARG A 123 26.03 12.58 -22.97
N CYS A 124 26.05 13.38 -24.03
CA CYS A 124 27.25 14.05 -24.52
C CYS A 124 27.38 15.49 -24.00
N SER A 125 26.27 16.17 -23.70
CA SER A 125 26.26 17.62 -23.50
C SER A 125 25.60 18.08 -22.21
N SER A 126 24.87 17.20 -21.53
CA SER A 126 24.29 17.49 -20.22
C SER A 126 25.35 17.39 -19.13
N TYR A 127 25.27 18.27 -18.13
CA TYR A 127 26.08 18.16 -16.91
C TYR A 127 25.55 17.13 -15.91
N ARG A 128 24.37 16.56 -16.16
CA ARG A 128 23.68 15.67 -15.22
C ARG A 128 24.05 14.20 -15.38
N ILE A 129 24.52 13.81 -16.55
CA ILE A 129 24.89 12.43 -16.87
C ILE A 129 26.33 12.44 -17.34
N GLN A 130 27.13 11.52 -16.80
CA GLN A 130 28.50 11.32 -17.24
C GLN A 130 28.51 10.48 -18.51
N TYR A 131 29.22 10.95 -19.54
CA TYR A 131 29.41 10.16 -20.76
C TYR A 131 30.02 8.79 -20.43
N PRO A 132 29.45 7.69 -20.93
CA PRO A 132 29.88 6.32 -20.62
C PRO A 132 31.15 5.93 -21.40
N HIS A 133 32.28 6.55 -21.06
CA HIS A 133 33.56 6.43 -21.79
C HIS A 133 34.06 5.00 -22.00
N GLU A 134 33.74 4.08 -21.10
CA GLU A 134 34.16 2.68 -21.19
C GLU A 134 33.22 1.85 -22.06
N ASN A 135 31.99 2.28 -22.26
CA ASN A 135 30.93 1.49 -22.88
C ASN A 135 30.55 1.99 -24.25
N TRP A 136 30.78 3.25 -24.55
CA TRP A 136 30.36 3.88 -25.80
C TRP A 136 31.55 4.20 -26.70
N PRO A 137 31.29 4.56 -27.97
CA PRO A 137 32.29 5.10 -28.87
C PRO A 137 33.04 6.28 -28.23
N ILE A 138 34.20 6.64 -28.78
CA ILE A 138 34.94 7.78 -28.25
C ILE A 138 34.07 9.05 -28.29
N TYR A 139 34.14 9.84 -27.22
CA TYR A 139 33.29 11.02 -27.03
C TYR A 139 33.24 11.95 -28.25
N LYS A 140 34.39 12.18 -28.89
CA LYS A 140 34.49 13.02 -30.10
C LYS A 140 33.65 12.48 -31.26
N ALA A 141 33.60 11.17 -31.45
CA ALA A 141 32.83 10.54 -32.52
C ALA A 141 31.31 10.65 -32.24
N ALA A 142 30.87 10.34 -31.02
CA ALA A 142 29.46 10.52 -30.63
C ALA A 142 29.01 11.99 -30.70
N LYS A 143 29.90 12.93 -30.33
CA LYS A 143 29.63 14.37 -30.45
C LYS A 143 29.58 14.83 -31.92
N GLY A 144 30.41 14.25 -32.78
CA GLY A 144 30.35 14.48 -34.22
C GLY A 144 29.06 13.95 -34.85
N LEU A 145 28.60 12.77 -34.42
CA LEU A 145 27.29 12.23 -34.80
C LEU A 145 26.16 13.17 -34.38
N GLN A 146 26.18 13.67 -33.14
CA GLN A 146 25.21 14.67 -32.67
C GLN A 146 25.23 15.92 -33.55
N ARG A 147 26.42 16.41 -33.94
CA ARG A 147 26.55 17.60 -34.79
C ARG A 147 25.88 17.42 -36.16
N ILE A 148 26.06 16.26 -36.81
CA ILE A 148 25.41 15.97 -38.10
C ILE A 148 23.89 16.07 -37.97
N ILE A 149 23.33 15.51 -36.89
CA ILE A 149 21.89 15.53 -36.62
C ILE A 149 21.40 16.96 -36.30
N ASP A 150 22.16 17.68 -35.49
CA ASP A 150 21.86 19.07 -35.12
C ASP A 150 21.88 20.01 -36.34
N GLU A 151 22.77 19.77 -37.31
CA GLU A 151 22.83 20.51 -38.59
C GLU A 151 21.54 20.29 -39.40
N VAL A 152 21.06 19.04 -39.51
CA VAL A 152 19.78 18.73 -40.19
C VAL A 152 18.60 19.46 -39.54
N LEU A 153 18.53 19.48 -38.21
CA LEU A 153 17.49 20.18 -37.47
C LEU A 153 17.52 21.70 -37.75
N GLN A 154 18.71 22.29 -37.72
CA GLN A 154 18.90 23.71 -37.99
C GLN A 154 18.55 24.11 -39.43
N GLU A 155 18.97 23.30 -40.42
CA GLU A 155 18.63 23.50 -41.83
C GLU A 155 17.11 23.50 -42.07
N LYS A 156 16.39 22.72 -41.27
CA LYS A 156 14.93 22.60 -41.30
C LYS A 156 14.23 23.65 -40.42
N GLY A 157 14.98 24.60 -39.87
CA GLY A 157 14.45 25.70 -39.06
C GLY A 157 14.06 25.31 -37.64
N ILE A 158 14.43 24.12 -37.16
CA ILE A 158 14.18 23.67 -35.80
C ILE A 158 15.27 24.24 -34.90
N SER A 159 14.86 25.10 -33.97
CA SER A 159 15.76 25.65 -32.95
C SER A 159 16.22 24.55 -32.01
N LEU A 160 17.48 24.55 -31.59
CA LEU A 160 18.01 23.64 -30.55
C LEU A 160 17.93 24.22 -29.14
N TYR A 161 17.22 25.34 -28.92
CA TYR A 161 17.07 25.94 -27.58
C TYR A 161 16.35 25.02 -26.58
N TRP A 162 15.61 24.02 -27.07
CA TRP A 162 14.99 22.99 -26.24
C TRP A 162 15.99 21.93 -25.77
N ALA A 163 17.09 21.68 -26.51
CA ALA A 163 18.04 20.63 -26.16
C ALA A 163 18.63 20.78 -24.74
N PRO A 164 19.03 21.97 -24.25
CA PRO A 164 19.46 22.17 -22.87
C PRO A 164 18.41 21.88 -21.80
N THR A 165 17.12 21.88 -22.14
CA THR A 165 16.05 21.53 -21.19
C THR A 165 15.84 20.00 -21.14
N CYS A 166 16.28 19.25 -22.16
CA CYS A 166 16.26 17.78 -22.24
C CYS A 166 17.24 17.16 -21.25
N THR A 167 16.80 17.07 -20.00
CA THR A 167 17.57 16.43 -18.93
C THR A 167 17.21 14.97 -18.72
N ASP A 168 16.00 14.59 -19.12
CA ASP A 168 15.51 13.23 -19.34
C ASP A 168 14.58 13.30 -20.56
N LEU A 169 15.03 12.73 -21.69
CA LEU A 169 14.27 12.77 -22.95
C LEU A 169 13.06 11.84 -22.89
N LEU A 170 13.32 10.60 -22.50
CA LEU A 170 12.36 9.52 -22.51
C LEU A 170 11.97 9.24 -21.06
N PRO A 171 10.69 8.96 -20.78
CA PRO A 171 10.26 8.53 -19.46
C PRO A 171 10.94 7.24 -18.99
N GLU A 172 11.51 6.45 -19.91
CA GLU A 172 12.29 5.26 -19.62
C GLU A 172 13.54 5.21 -20.52
N VAL A 173 14.71 4.99 -19.92
CA VAL A 173 16.03 5.00 -20.58
C VAL A 173 16.80 3.75 -20.14
N SER A 174 17.47 3.08 -21.06
CA SER A 174 18.32 1.93 -20.74
C SER A 174 19.59 2.39 -20.03
N CYS A 175 20.14 1.54 -19.15
CA CYS A 175 21.40 1.85 -18.48
C CYS A 175 22.55 1.77 -19.49
N ASP A 176 23.16 2.91 -19.80
CA ASP A 176 24.22 3.02 -20.82
C ASP A 176 25.48 2.19 -20.51
N ARG A 177 25.64 1.70 -19.28
CA ARG A 177 26.77 0.88 -18.83
C ARG A 177 26.56 -0.62 -19.00
N ASP A 178 25.34 -1.04 -19.30
CA ASP A 178 25.00 -2.46 -19.42
C ASP A 178 25.47 -3.05 -20.76
N TYR A 179 25.68 -2.19 -21.77
CA TYR A 179 26.06 -2.59 -23.12
C TYR A 179 27.42 -2.03 -23.50
N LYS A 180 28.24 -2.82 -24.19
CA LYS A 180 29.49 -2.36 -24.81
C LYS A 180 29.22 -2.10 -26.30
N ILE A 181 29.28 -0.83 -26.68
CA ILE A 181 29.00 -0.31 -28.02
C ILE A 181 30.27 0.38 -28.53
N GLU A 182 30.91 -0.22 -29.52
CA GLU A 182 32.18 0.29 -30.06
C GLU A 182 31.99 1.08 -31.37
N GLU A 183 30.98 0.73 -32.15
CA GLU A 183 30.69 1.34 -33.45
C GLU A 183 29.56 2.38 -33.37
N LEU A 184 29.67 3.46 -34.14
CA LEU A 184 28.60 4.47 -34.25
C LEU A 184 27.31 3.89 -34.85
N THR A 185 27.40 2.93 -35.78
CA THR A 185 26.24 2.20 -36.30
C THR A 185 25.45 1.52 -35.19
N SER A 186 26.17 0.83 -34.31
CA SER A 186 25.59 0.11 -33.19
C SER A 186 25.00 1.07 -32.17
N LEU A 187 25.62 2.24 -31.99
CA LEU A 187 25.07 3.31 -31.16
C LEU A 187 23.74 3.85 -31.70
N VAL A 188 23.64 4.14 -32.99
CA VAL A 188 22.38 4.60 -33.62
C VAL A 188 21.27 3.57 -33.45
N ARG A 189 21.58 2.28 -33.63
CA ARG A 189 20.62 1.19 -33.45
C ARG A 189 20.20 1.00 -31.99
N TYR A 190 21.14 1.08 -31.05
CA TYR A 190 20.86 1.05 -29.62
C TYR A 190 19.89 2.17 -29.22
N LEU A 191 20.14 3.40 -29.67
CA LEU A 191 19.23 4.52 -29.43
C LEU A 191 17.86 4.30 -30.07
N ALA A 192 17.80 3.73 -31.28
CA ALA A 192 16.55 3.36 -31.93
C ALA A 192 15.73 2.36 -31.11
N GLU A 193 16.38 1.31 -30.59
CA GLU A 193 15.76 0.30 -29.73
C GLU A 193 15.26 0.90 -28.42
N GLU A 194 16.04 1.81 -27.81
CA GLU A 194 15.63 2.57 -26.64
C GLU A 194 14.39 3.44 -26.92
N HIS A 195 14.34 4.12 -28.06
CA HIS A 195 13.17 4.90 -28.47
C HIS A 195 11.94 4.00 -28.58
N VAL A 196 12.05 2.85 -29.25
CA VAL A 196 10.95 1.87 -29.38
C VAL A 196 10.49 1.38 -28.00
N ALA A 197 11.42 1.02 -27.12
CA ALA A 197 11.09 0.56 -25.77
C ALA A 197 10.34 1.63 -24.97
N SER A 198 10.83 2.88 -25.00
CA SER A 198 10.14 3.99 -24.38
C SER A 198 8.74 4.19 -24.93
N PHE A 199 8.57 4.13 -26.25
CA PHE A 199 7.25 4.31 -26.85
C PHE A 199 6.33 3.11 -26.59
N ALA A 200 6.84 1.90 -26.44
CA ALA A 200 6.06 0.74 -26.03
C ALA A 200 5.53 0.89 -24.59
N SER A 201 6.28 1.56 -23.72
CA SER A 201 5.87 1.88 -22.34
C SER A 201 4.99 3.13 -22.24
N PHE A 202 5.23 4.15 -23.07
CA PHE A 202 4.60 5.48 -22.99
C PHE A 202 4.22 6.03 -24.37
N ARG A 203 3.09 6.74 -24.49
CA ARG A 203 2.73 7.48 -25.71
C ARG A 203 2.75 8.99 -25.49
N ILE A 204 3.13 9.73 -26.53
CA ILE A 204 2.86 11.17 -26.57
C ILE A 204 1.39 11.35 -26.87
N LEU A 205 0.70 12.06 -25.98
CA LEU A 205 -0.70 12.33 -26.10
C LEU A 205 -0.94 13.79 -26.47
N ILE A 206 -1.84 13.96 -27.43
CA ILE A 206 -2.43 15.25 -27.75
C ILE A 206 -3.82 15.25 -27.11
N VAL A 207 -3.93 15.98 -26.01
CA VAL A 207 -5.14 16.04 -25.18
C VAL A 207 -5.98 17.23 -25.60
N ASP A 208 -7.09 16.93 -26.25
CA ASP A 208 -8.09 17.92 -26.66
C ASP A 208 -9.15 18.08 -25.57
N PHE A 209 -9.39 19.32 -25.16
CA PHE A 209 -10.37 19.65 -24.14
C PHE A 209 -11.70 20.03 -24.78
N LEU A 210 -12.73 19.26 -24.46
CA LEU A 210 -14.07 19.46 -24.99
C LEU A 210 -14.96 20.24 -24.01
N ASP A 211 -15.76 21.15 -24.56
CA ASP A 211 -16.81 21.88 -23.82
C ASP A 211 -18.04 21.03 -23.50
N ARG A 212 -18.20 19.90 -24.19
CA ARG A 212 -19.29 18.94 -23.99
C ARG A 212 -18.74 17.52 -24.05
N PRO A 213 -19.17 16.61 -23.15
CA PRO A 213 -18.69 15.24 -23.19
C PRO A 213 -19.27 14.51 -24.40
N THR A 214 -18.44 13.72 -25.08
CA THR A 214 -18.92 12.77 -26.08
C THR A 214 -19.75 11.68 -25.41
N PRO A 215 -20.64 10.96 -26.13
CA PRO A 215 -21.39 9.84 -25.56
C PRO A 215 -20.49 8.77 -24.90
N PHE A 216 -19.30 8.54 -25.46
CA PHE A 216 -18.30 7.65 -24.88
C PHE A 216 -17.78 8.18 -23.54
N LEU A 217 -17.32 9.44 -23.50
CA LEU A 217 -16.85 10.07 -22.26
C LEU A 217 -17.93 10.12 -21.19
N LYS A 218 -19.17 10.42 -21.59
CA LYS A 218 -20.31 10.44 -20.67
C LYS A 218 -20.51 9.07 -20.00
N ARG A 219 -20.52 7.99 -20.77
CA ARG A 219 -20.62 6.62 -20.23
C ARG A 219 -19.43 6.27 -19.33
N ALA A 220 -18.22 6.67 -19.71
CA ALA A 220 -17.02 6.43 -18.90
C ALA A 220 -17.08 7.16 -17.55
N ILE A 221 -17.53 8.42 -17.55
CA ILE A 221 -17.74 9.22 -16.34
C ILE A 221 -18.84 8.59 -15.46
N GLU A 222 -19.96 8.19 -16.06
CA GLU A 222 -21.08 7.55 -15.35
C GLU A 222 -20.66 6.22 -14.70
N ALA A 223 -20.00 5.34 -15.45
CA ALA A 223 -19.48 4.06 -14.94
C ALA A 223 -18.50 4.27 -13.79
N GLU A 224 -17.68 5.32 -13.85
CA GLU A 224 -16.75 5.65 -12.78
C GLU A 224 -17.46 6.17 -11.51
N HIS A 225 -18.49 7.00 -11.68
CA HIS A 225 -19.33 7.45 -10.56
C HIS A 225 -20.02 6.25 -9.88
N GLU A 226 -20.52 5.29 -10.66
CA GLU A 226 -21.12 4.05 -10.16
C GLU A 226 -20.10 3.20 -9.38
N ARG A 227 -18.89 3.03 -9.93
CA ARG A 227 -17.80 2.31 -9.26
C ARG A 227 -17.43 2.95 -7.92
N LEU A 228 -17.25 4.28 -7.88
CA LEU A 228 -16.96 5.00 -6.64
C LEU A 228 -18.08 4.89 -5.61
N ALA A 229 -19.33 4.92 -6.05
CA ALA A 229 -20.48 4.70 -5.16
C ALA A 229 -20.44 3.28 -4.57
N GLN A 230 -20.13 2.28 -5.39
CA GLN A 230 -19.99 0.89 -4.95
C GLN A 230 -18.82 0.70 -3.96
N GLU A 231 -17.64 1.25 -4.26
CA GLU A 231 -16.48 1.21 -3.36
C GLU A 231 -16.80 1.86 -2.01
N LYS A 232 -17.54 2.97 -2.00
CA LYS A 232 -17.98 3.63 -0.76
C LYS A 232 -18.94 2.75 0.05
N ILE A 233 -19.91 2.12 -0.60
CA ILE A 233 -20.84 1.16 0.05
C ILE A 233 -20.06 0.00 0.67
N GLU A 234 -19.08 -0.55 -0.06
CA GLU A 234 -18.24 -1.65 0.43
C GLU A 234 -17.38 -1.23 1.62
N GLN A 235 -16.80 -0.04 1.58
CA GLN A 235 -16.03 0.52 2.70
C GLN A 235 -16.92 0.72 3.94
N GLU A 236 -18.13 1.27 3.77
CA GLU A 236 -19.09 1.46 4.87
C GLU A 236 -19.50 0.10 5.47
N ALA A 237 -19.79 -0.89 4.62
CA ALA A 237 -20.12 -2.26 5.04
C ALA A 237 -18.95 -2.92 5.79
N TRP A 238 -17.71 -2.76 5.32
CA TRP A 238 -16.52 -3.26 6.00
C TRP A 238 -16.34 -2.63 7.39
N GLN A 239 -16.51 -1.31 7.49
CA GLN A 239 -16.45 -0.60 8.78
C GLN A 239 -17.53 -1.07 9.75
N GLU A 240 -18.74 -1.31 9.26
CA GLU A 240 -19.84 -1.84 10.08
C GLU A 240 -19.54 -3.27 10.54
N ASN A 241 -19.03 -4.13 9.67
CA ASN A 241 -18.65 -5.49 10.04
C ASN A 241 -17.55 -5.49 11.11
N LEU A 242 -16.52 -4.66 10.97
CA LEU A 242 -15.50 -4.50 12.01
C LEU A 242 -16.08 -4.06 13.35
N LYS A 243 -17.03 -3.12 13.35
CA LYS A 243 -17.72 -2.69 14.58
C LYS A 243 -18.52 -3.84 15.18
N ARG A 244 -19.22 -4.62 14.35
CA ARG A 244 -19.99 -5.80 14.74
C ARG A 244 -19.11 -6.88 15.36
N GLU A 245 -17.99 -7.21 14.73
CA GLU A 245 -17.02 -8.19 15.25
C GLU A 245 -16.43 -7.74 16.59
N LYS A 246 -16.02 -6.47 16.71
CA LYS A 246 -15.55 -5.90 17.97
C LYS A 246 -16.63 -6.00 19.05
N LYS A 247 -17.89 -5.66 18.73
CA LYS A 247 -19.02 -5.75 19.66
C LYS A 247 -19.27 -7.19 20.11
N LEU A 248 -19.23 -8.14 19.18
CA LEU A 248 -19.41 -9.56 19.48
C LEU A 248 -18.28 -10.09 20.37
N ARG A 249 -17.04 -9.69 20.09
CA ARG A 249 -15.88 -10.02 20.94
C ARG A 249 -16.05 -9.49 22.35
N MET A 250 -16.41 -8.22 22.50
CA MET A 250 -16.69 -7.60 23.82
C MET A 250 -17.84 -8.30 24.55
N GLN A 251 -18.92 -8.67 23.84
CA GLN A 251 -20.03 -9.42 24.44
C GLN A 251 -19.59 -10.81 24.89
N LYS A 252 -18.78 -11.51 24.10
CA LYS A 252 -18.23 -12.82 24.45
C LYS A 252 -17.31 -12.71 25.67
N GLU A 253 -16.38 -11.76 25.68
CA GLU A 253 -15.49 -11.49 26.81
C GLU A 253 -16.29 -11.12 28.08
N ALA A 254 -17.33 -10.30 27.96
CA ALA A 254 -18.22 -9.96 29.07
C ALA A 254 -19.00 -11.18 29.59
N LEU A 255 -19.47 -12.05 28.70
CA LEU A 255 -20.17 -13.28 29.07
C LEU A 255 -19.22 -14.28 29.74
N GLU A 256 -18.00 -14.43 29.24
CA GLU A 256 -16.94 -15.24 29.86
C GLU A 256 -16.54 -14.69 31.23
N HIS A 257 -16.39 -13.37 31.35
CA HIS A 257 -16.10 -12.70 32.62
C HIS A 257 -17.24 -12.90 33.63
N ALA A 258 -18.50 -12.72 33.20
CA ALA A 258 -19.66 -12.96 34.04
C ALA A 258 -19.75 -14.43 34.49
N ALA A 259 -19.48 -15.38 33.59
CA ALA A 259 -19.43 -16.80 33.91
C ALA A 259 -18.31 -17.12 34.91
N ARG A 260 -17.12 -16.54 34.71
CA ARG A 260 -15.99 -16.65 35.65
C ARG A 260 -16.34 -16.09 37.02
N LYS A 261 -16.99 -14.92 37.08
CA LYS A 261 -17.42 -14.27 38.32
C LYS A 261 -18.50 -15.07 39.05
N LYS A 262 -19.40 -15.73 38.31
CA LYS A 262 -20.39 -16.67 38.87
C LYS A 262 -19.72 -17.89 39.53
N GLN A 263 -18.65 -18.42 38.91
CA GLN A 263 -17.88 -19.54 39.47
C GLN A 263 -16.93 -19.10 40.60
N HIS A 264 -16.39 -17.89 40.50
CA HIS A 264 -15.36 -17.34 41.37
C HIS A 264 -15.72 -15.90 41.75
N PRO A 265 -16.49 -15.69 42.83
CA PRO A 265 -17.04 -14.38 43.18
C PRO A 265 -16.01 -13.27 43.39
N ARG A 266 -14.75 -13.62 43.72
CA ARG A 266 -13.68 -12.67 44.05
C ARG A 266 -12.55 -12.62 43.01
N CYS A 267 -12.75 -13.18 41.81
CA CYS A 267 -11.69 -13.28 40.80
C CYS A 267 -11.02 -11.94 40.44
N ASP A 268 -11.79 -10.84 40.42
CA ASP A 268 -11.31 -9.50 40.06
C ASP A 268 -10.42 -8.87 41.16
N GLN A 269 -10.59 -9.31 42.41
CA GLN A 269 -9.89 -8.75 43.57
C GLN A 269 -8.47 -9.32 43.73
N TRP A 270 -8.14 -10.43 43.06
CA TRP A 270 -6.87 -11.14 43.24
C TRP A 270 -5.63 -10.30 42.87
N ALA A 271 -5.75 -9.47 41.83
CA ALA A 271 -4.65 -8.62 41.38
C ALA A 271 -4.36 -7.48 42.38
N ALA A 272 -5.41 -6.88 42.93
CA ALA A 272 -5.38 -5.69 43.78
C ALA A 272 -5.41 -5.98 45.29
N ILE A 273 -5.33 -7.24 45.71
CA ILE A 273 -5.36 -7.62 47.12
C ILE A 273 -4.17 -7.02 47.89
N THR A 274 -4.44 -6.37 49.01
CA THR A 274 -3.38 -5.82 49.88
C THR A 274 -2.79 -6.90 50.79
N PRO A 275 -1.55 -6.75 51.29
CA PRO A 275 -0.97 -7.70 52.24
C PRO A 275 -1.83 -7.90 53.50
N MET A 276 -2.41 -6.82 54.04
CA MET A 276 -3.29 -6.86 55.22
C MET A 276 -4.58 -7.64 54.96
N ASP A 277 -5.22 -7.44 53.81
CA ASP A 277 -6.44 -8.16 53.45
C ASP A 277 -6.12 -9.63 53.17
N LEU A 278 -4.98 -9.92 52.54
CA LEU A 278 -4.53 -11.28 52.29
C LEU A 278 -4.27 -12.05 53.60
N GLU A 279 -3.64 -11.39 54.58
CA GLU A 279 -3.42 -11.96 55.91
C GLU A 279 -4.74 -12.30 56.59
N LYS A 280 -5.67 -11.34 56.68
CA LYS A 280 -7.00 -11.55 57.27
C LYS A 280 -7.73 -12.74 56.64
N LEU A 281 -7.66 -12.86 55.31
CA LEU A 281 -8.34 -13.91 54.57
C LEU A 281 -7.72 -15.29 54.78
N VAL A 282 -6.38 -15.38 54.76
CA VAL A 282 -5.65 -16.64 54.95
C VAL A 282 -5.82 -17.19 56.37
N TRP A 283 -6.04 -16.31 57.35
CA TRP A 283 -6.35 -16.66 58.74
C TRP A 283 -7.85 -16.82 59.02
N SER A 284 -8.75 -16.37 58.14
CA SER A 284 -10.20 -16.59 58.26
C SER A 284 -10.72 -17.84 57.56
N THR A 285 -10.09 -18.22 56.44
CA THR A 285 -10.65 -19.21 55.52
C THR A 285 -9.55 -20.16 55.01
N PRO A 286 -9.80 -21.47 54.87
CA PRO A 286 -8.83 -22.39 54.30
C PRO A 286 -8.39 -22.00 52.89
N VAL A 287 -7.09 -22.19 52.60
CA VAL A 287 -6.47 -21.86 51.29
C VAL A 287 -7.17 -22.53 50.11
N SER A 288 -7.74 -23.72 50.28
CA SER A 288 -8.51 -24.42 49.24
C SER A 288 -9.80 -23.70 48.88
N GLN A 289 -10.48 -23.09 49.87
CA GLN A 289 -11.70 -22.33 49.64
C GLN A 289 -11.38 -20.93 49.09
N LEU A 290 -10.33 -20.26 49.59
CA LEU A 290 -9.83 -19.00 49.01
C LEU A 290 -9.43 -19.18 47.55
N ALA A 291 -8.72 -20.25 47.21
CA ALA A 291 -8.36 -20.58 45.85
C ALA A 291 -9.60 -20.67 44.92
N LYS A 292 -10.68 -21.28 45.41
CA LYS A 292 -11.96 -21.36 44.69
C LYS A 292 -12.69 -20.01 44.62
N GLU A 293 -12.66 -19.18 45.65
CA GLU A 293 -13.33 -17.86 45.61
C GLU A 293 -12.63 -16.88 44.65
N PHE A 294 -11.29 -16.93 44.60
CA PHE A 294 -10.46 -16.08 43.73
C PHE A 294 -10.23 -16.67 42.33
N GLY A 295 -10.62 -17.91 42.07
CA GLY A 295 -10.40 -18.56 40.77
C GLY A 295 -8.92 -18.76 40.43
N VAL A 296 -8.11 -19.11 41.45
CA VAL A 296 -6.67 -19.35 41.35
C VAL A 296 -6.31 -20.70 41.96
N SER A 297 -5.11 -21.21 41.70
CA SER A 297 -4.66 -22.46 42.32
C SER A 297 -4.20 -22.23 43.77
N GLY A 298 -4.37 -23.22 44.64
CA GLY A 298 -3.86 -23.17 46.03
C GLY A 298 -2.36 -22.82 46.13
N PRO A 299 -1.48 -23.34 45.24
CA PRO A 299 -0.09 -22.91 45.17
C PRO A 299 0.10 -21.42 44.79
N ALA A 300 -0.75 -20.87 43.91
CA ALA A 300 -0.70 -19.45 43.56
C ALA A 300 -1.01 -18.57 44.78
N VAL A 301 -1.94 -18.98 45.63
CA VAL A 301 -2.23 -18.28 46.90
C VAL A 301 -1.00 -18.25 47.79
N LYS A 302 -0.34 -19.40 47.98
CA LYS A 302 0.90 -19.50 48.77
C LYS A 302 2.04 -18.67 48.19
N LYS A 303 2.19 -18.64 46.86
CA LYS A 303 3.22 -17.83 46.17
C LYS A 303 2.98 -16.33 46.40
N LYS A 304 1.73 -15.87 46.33
CA LYS A 304 1.35 -14.47 46.61
C LYS A 304 1.60 -14.10 48.08
N CYS A 305 1.27 -14.99 49.03
CA CYS A 305 1.56 -14.79 50.46
C CYS A 305 3.07 -14.65 50.71
N LYS A 306 3.88 -15.53 50.12
CA LYS A 306 5.35 -15.47 50.21
C LYS A 306 5.91 -14.17 49.61
N ALA A 307 5.41 -13.75 48.46
CA ALA A 307 5.82 -12.50 47.81
C ALA A 307 5.48 -11.27 48.65
N MET A 308 4.33 -11.28 49.34
CA MET A 308 3.84 -10.18 50.19
C MET A 308 4.30 -10.29 51.65
N ARG A 309 5.15 -11.27 52.01
CA ARG A 309 5.63 -11.54 53.37
C ARG A 309 4.50 -11.75 54.40
N VAL A 310 3.37 -12.30 53.95
CA VAL A 310 2.24 -12.66 54.81
C VAL A 310 2.46 -14.04 55.40
N GLU A 311 2.37 -14.15 56.74
CA GLU A 311 2.47 -15.44 57.42
C GLU A 311 1.25 -16.32 57.12
N THR A 312 1.51 -17.61 56.86
CA THR A 312 0.45 -18.58 56.53
C THR A 312 0.33 -19.63 57.65
N PRO A 313 -0.89 -20.09 57.98
CA PRO A 313 -1.10 -21.12 58.97
C PRO A 313 -0.31 -22.39 58.66
N ARG A 314 0.26 -23.02 59.71
CA ARG A 314 1.04 -24.25 59.57
C ARG A 314 0.21 -25.36 58.90
N PRO A 315 0.83 -26.30 58.15
CA PRO A 315 0.15 -27.45 57.60
C PRO A 315 -0.66 -28.19 58.68
N GLY A 316 -1.92 -28.53 58.38
CA GLY A 316 -2.82 -29.19 59.33
C GLY A 316 -3.49 -28.28 60.37
N PHE A 317 -3.21 -26.96 60.37
CA PHE A 317 -3.92 -25.97 61.20
C PHE A 317 -5.43 -26.02 60.97
N TRP A 318 -5.88 -25.81 59.72
CA TRP A 318 -7.30 -25.85 59.36
C TRP A 318 -7.96 -27.22 59.60
N ARG A 319 -7.20 -28.32 59.51
CA ARG A 319 -7.69 -29.67 59.84
C ARG A 319 -8.01 -29.79 61.34
N ARG A 320 -7.14 -29.27 62.21
CA ARG A 320 -7.36 -29.25 63.68
C ARG A 320 -8.50 -28.32 64.10
N VAL A 321 -8.66 -27.19 63.42
CA VAL A 321 -9.79 -26.27 63.62
C VAL A 321 -11.11 -26.95 63.21
N SER A 322 -11.16 -27.60 62.04
CA SER A 322 -12.35 -28.33 61.59
C SER A 322 -12.75 -29.50 62.50
N SER A 323 -11.78 -30.17 63.11
CA SER A 323 -12.01 -31.29 64.03
C SER A 323 -12.32 -30.86 65.47
N GLY A 324 -12.53 -29.56 65.73
CA GLY A 324 -12.83 -29.03 67.06
C GLY A 324 -11.67 -29.08 68.08
N LYS A 325 -10.46 -29.42 67.62
CA LYS A 325 -9.27 -29.56 68.49
C LYS A 325 -8.57 -28.22 68.73
N MET A 326 -8.96 -27.18 67.99
CA MET A 326 -8.48 -25.81 68.15
C MET A 326 -9.61 -24.82 67.85
N PRO A 327 -9.71 -23.70 68.60
CA PRO A 327 -10.68 -22.65 68.30
C PRO A 327 -10.35 -21.92 66.99
N HIS A 328 -11.38 -21.42 66.31
CA HIS A 328 -11.21 -20.60 65.11
C HIS A 328 -10.51 -19.28 65.47
N PRO A 329 -9.59 -18.75 64.63
CA PRO A 329 -8.91 -17.47 64.87
C PRO A 329 -9.84 -16.26 65.13
N GLN A 330 -11.10 -16.35 64.70
CA GLN A 330 -12.14 -15.33 64.88
C GLN A 330 -13.28 -15.75 65.84
N GLY A 331 -13.08 -16.79 66.65
CA GLY A 331 -13.95 -17.11 67.78
C GLY A 331 -15.19 -17.97 67.50
N VAL A 332 -15.45 -18.38 66.25
CA VAL A 332 -16.58 -19.30 65.94
C VAL A 332 -16.06 -20.57 65.25
N SER A 333 -16.15 -21.70 65.95
CA SER A 333 -15.86 -23.03 65.40
C SER A 333 -16.80 -23.34 64.22
N PRO A 334 -16.32 -23.78 63.04
CA PRO A 334 -17.18 -24.09 61.89
C PRO A 334 -17.81 -25.49 61.95
N ASN A 335 -17.88 -26.13 63.12
CA ASN A 335 -18.43 -27.49 63.23
C ASN A 335 -19.75 -27.51 64.03
N PRO A 336 -20.92 -27.60 63.37
CA PRO A 336 -22.20 -27.77 64.06
C PRO A 336 -22.38 -29.18 64.65
N CYS A 337 -21.45 -30.11 64.41
CA CYS A 337 -21.68 -31.53 64.69
C CYS A 337 -21.18 -32.00 66.07
N ALA A 338 -20.50 -31.16 66.85
CA ALA A 338 -19.92 -31.57 68.14
C ALA A 338 -20.76 -31.20 69.39
N ALA A 339 -21.88 -30.48 69.24
CA ALA A 339 -22.66 -29.94 70.37
C ALA A 339 -23.94 -30.72 70.72
N VAL A 340 -24.26 -31.85 70.05
CA VAL A 340 -25.59 -32.52 70.17
C VAL A 340 -25.56 -33.87 70.92
N LEU A 341 -24.46 -34.25 71.58
CA LEU A 341 -24.40 -35.52 72.34
C LEU A 341 -24.57 -35.41 73.86
N ALA A 342 -25.05 -34.28 74.38
CA ALA A 342 -25.26 -34.09 75.82
C ALA A 342 -26.64 -33.48 76.16
N SER A 343 -27.72 -33.95 75.54
CA SER A 343 -29.09 -33.77 76.06
C SER A 343 -30.12 -34.54 75.23
N GLN A 344 -30.29 -35.83 75.53
CA GLN A 344 -31.49 -36.58 75.11
C GLN A 344 -32.41 -36.73 76.32
N PRO A 345 -33.65 -36.23 76.27
CA PRO A 345 -34.77 -36.90 76.90
C PRO A 345 -35.46 -37.83 75.89
N LYS A 346 -35.75 -39.04 76.36
CA LYS A 346 -36.49 -40.10 75.67
C LYS A 346 -37.90 -39.61 75.30
N GLY A 347 -38.37 -39.90 74.09
CA GLY A 347 -39.76 -39.63 73.70
C GLY A 347 -40.15 -40.05 72.28
N ASN A 348 -40.62 -41.29 72.18
CA ASN A 348 -41.53 -41.93 71.20
C ASN A 348 -41.60 -41.55 69.71
N LEU A 349 -41.44 -42.61 68.92
CA LEU A 349 -41.88 -42.87 67.54
C LEU A 349 -43.35 -42.51 67.26
N SER A 350 -43.62 -41.94 66.08
CA SER A 350 -44.57 -42.51 65.09
C SER A 350 -44.62 -41.70 63.77
N PHE A 351 -44.69 -42.44 62.65
CA PHE A 351 -45.43 -42.12 61.39
C PHE A 351 -44.95 -40.91 60.54
N VAL A 352 -44.68 -40.93 59.22
CA VAL A 352 -44.94 -41.81 58.06
C VAL A 352 -43.90 -41.49 56.99
N ALA A 353 -43.39 -42.52 56.31
CA ALA A 353 -42.77 -42.42 54.99
C ALA A 353 -43.85 -42.56 53.92
N ASP A 354 -43.82 -41.76 52.84
CA ASP A 354 -43.84 -42.29 51.46
C ASP A 354 -43.99 -41.21 50.38
N HIS A 355 -43.64 -41.64 49.16
CA HIS A 355 -43.82 -41.05 47.83
C HIS A 355 -42.70 -40.12 47.30
N LEU A 356 -41.59 -40.64 46.74
CA LEU A 356 -41.34 -41.35 45.46
C LEU A 356 -41.49 -40.48 44.19
N ASP A 357 -40.34 -40.36 43.51
CA ASP A 357 -40.12 -39.97 42.12
C ASP A 357 -41.07 -40.68 41.14
N SER A 358 -41.43 -40.00 40.05
CA SER A 358 -41.15 -40.46 38.68
C SER A 358 -41.97 -39.69 37.62
N GLN A 359 -41.23 -39.02 36.73
CA GLN A 359 -41.42 -38.89 35.27
C GLN A 359 -42.82 -38.58 34.69
N ILE A 360 -42.87 -37.57 33.80
CA ILE A 360 -43.47 -37.72 32.46
C ILE A 360 -42.82 -36.69 31.51
N THR A 361 -42.33 -37.22 30.40
CA THR A 361 -41.94 -36.55 29.17
C THR A 361 -43.12 -36.41 28.20
N LYS A 362 -43.17 -35.26 27.49
CA LYS A 362 -43.71 -35.00 26.12
C LYS A 362 -45.24 -34.96 25.86
N LYS A 363 -45.55 -34.03 24.92
CA LYS A 363 -46.81 -33.70 24.20
C LYS A 363 -47.77 -32.83 25.01
N GLU A 364 -48.19 -31.63 24.60
CA GLU A 364 -48.25 -30.94 23.29
C GLU A 364 -47.77 -29.48 23.37
#